data_AF-A0A1Y2MLJ8-F1
#
_entry.id   AF-A0A1Y2MLJ8-F1
#
_cell.length_a   1.000
_cell.length_b   1.000
_cell.length_c   1.000
_cell.angle_alpha   90.00
_cell.angle_beta   90.00
_cell.angle_gamma   90.00
#
_symmetry.space_group_name_H-M   'P 1'
#
loop_
_entity.id
_entity.type
_entity.pdbx_description
1 polymer ?
#
loop_
_entity_poly.entity_id
_entity_poly.type
_entity_poly.pdbx_seq_one_letter_code
_entity_poly.pdbx_strand_id
1 'polypeptide(L)'
;MDFLDHALPCRAENPELFFPVGTGRPAARQVEQAKAVCRRCPVTAACLDWAVRSGEVGVWGATTDDERRRSRPRTPCRPAAQRSPQQARRAAAVACVRQGTQRVVVAEQYGVSPRTLQRWLAAASA
;
A
#
# COMPACT_ATOMS: atom_id res chain seq x y z
N MET A 1 5.53 -2.58 -37.31
CA MET A 1 6.76 -2.06 -37.93
C MET A 1 7.14 -0.84 -37.07
N ASP A 2 8.12 -0.80 -36.16
CA ASP A 2 9.28 -1.65 -35.85
C ASP A 2 9.70 -1.40 -34.38
N PHE A 3 9.23 -2.21 -33.42
CA PHE A 3 9.67 -2.10 -32.02
C PHE A 3 10.84 -3.03 -31.67
N LEU A 4 11.26 -3.86 -32.63
CA LEU A 4 12.27 -4.92 -32.43
C LEU A 4 13.72 -4.41 -32.37
N ASP A 5 13.97 -3.13 -32.67
CA ASP A 5 15.33 -2.57 -32.72
C ASP A 5 15.53 -1.35 -31.81
N HIS A 6 14.69 -1.16 -30.78
CA HIS A 6 15.04 -0.19 -29.73
C HIS A 6 16.04 -0.86 -28.80
N ALA A 7 17.32 -0.81 -29.16
CA ALA A 7 18.42 -1.20 -28.28
C ALA A 7 18.27 -0.45 -26.95
N LEU A 8 17.72 -1.12 -25.94
CA LEU A 8 17.54 -0.54 -24.62
C LEU A 8 18.94 -0.33 -24.05
N PRO A 9 19.35 0.91 -23.71
CA PRO A 9 20.69 1.18 -23.19
C PRO A 9 21.03 0.32 -21.96
N CYS A 10 20.01 0.04 -21.14
CA CYS A 10 20.13 -0.82 -19.96
C CYS A 10 20.47 -2.29 -20.28
N ARG A 11 20.28 -2.75 -21.52
CA ARG A 11 20.61 -4.11 -21.96
C ARG A 11 22.04 -4.23 -22.50
N ALA A 12 22.65 -3.10 -22.87
CA ALA A 12 24.04 -3.01 -23.31
C ALA A 12 25.02 -2.80 -22.15
N GLU A 13 24.51 -2.42 -20.97
CA GLU A 13 25.30 -2.18 -19.76
C GLU A 13 25.24 -3.34 -18.76
N ASN A 14 26.17 -3.34 -17.79
CA ASN A 14 26.28 -4.42 -16.81
C ASN A 14 25.02 -4.46 -15.91
N PRO A 15 24.30 -5.60 -15.81
CA PRO A 15 23.14 -5.74 -14.95
C PRO A 15 23.44 -5.44 -13.47
N GLU A 16 24.65 -5.69 -12.97
CA GLU A 16 25.05 -5.41 -11.58
C GLU A 16 25.05 -3.91 -11.26
N LEU A 17 25.16 -3.04 -12.27
CA LEU A 17 25.09 -1.58 -12.08
C LEU A 17 23.73 -1.15 -11.50
N PHE A 18 22.66 -1.87 -11.86
CA PHE A 18 21.29 -1.57 -11.43
C PHE A 18 20.95 -2.11 -10.04
N PHE A 19 21.82 -2.96 -9.47
CA PHE A 19 21.69 -3.54 -8.13
C PHE A 19 22.88 -3.15 -7.26
N PRO A 20 22.92 -1.90 -6.77
CA PRO A 20 24.00 -1.44 -5.90
C PRO A 20 24.04 -2.25 -4.61
N VAL A 21 25.17 -2.93 -4.38
CA VAL A 21 25.45 -3.68 -3.15
C VAL A 21 26.29 -2.83 -2.21
N GLY A 22 25.81 -2.66 -0.98
CA GLY A 22 26.49 -1.89 0.07
C GLY A 22 25.80 -0.58 0.44
N THR A 23 26.33 0.09 1.47
CA THR A 23 25.77 1.32 2.04
C THR A 23 26.75 2.49 1.89
N GLY A 24 26.23 3.71 1.69
CA GLY A 24 27.03 4.94 1.65
C GLY A 24 27.40 5.46 0.25
N ARG A 25 28.50 6.22 0.18
CA ARG A 25 28.94 6.96 -1.02
C ARG A 25 29.21 6.11 -2.27
N PRO A 26 29.84 4.91 -2.21
CA PRO A 26 30.08 4.12 -3.42
C PRO A 26 28.79 3.60 -4.04
N ALA A 27 27.83 3.14 -3.22
CA ALA A 27 26.51 2.72 -3.68
C ALA A 27 25.74 3.90 -4.32
N ALA A 28 25.81 5.10 -3.74
CA ALA A 28 25.18 6.29 -4.32
C ALA A 28 25.76 6.65 -5.70
N ARG A 29 27.08 6.52 -5.91
CA ARG A 29 27.70 6.74 -7.23
C ARG A 29 27.23 5.72 -8.25
N GLN A 30 27.10 4.45 -7.86
CA GLN A 30 26.58 3.39 -8.71
C GLN A 30 25.13 3.65 -9.11
N VAL A 31 24.29 4.11 -8.18
CA VAL A 31 22.91 4.54 -8.45
C VAL A 31 22.87 5.67 -9.47
N GLU A 32 23.68 6.71 -9.30
CA GLU A 32 23.68 7.85 -10.24
C GLU A 32 24.16 7.45 -11.64
N GLN A 33 25.13 6.53 -11.72
CA GLN A 33 25.53 5.92 -12.99
C GLN A 33 24.36 5.17 -13.63
N ALA A 34 23.70 4.27 -12.91
CA ALA A 34 22.53 3.54 -13.42
C ALA A 34 21.40 4.48 -13.88
N LYS A 35 21.12 5.55 -13.11
CA LYS A 35 20.14 6.56 -13.49
C LYS A 35 20.50 7.30 -14.77
N ALA A 36 21.79 7.61 -14.99
CA ALA A 36 22.24 8.26 -16.21
C ALA A 36 21.96 7.41 -17.46
N VAL A 37 22.11 6.08 -17.34
CA VAL A 37 21.74 5.12 -18.39
C VAL A 37 20.25 5.11 -18.61
N CYS A 38 19.47 4.99 -17.53
CA CYS A 38 18.02 4.98 -17.62
C CYS A 38 17.47 6.23 -18.31
N ARG A 39 18.03 7.42 -18.06
CA ARG A 39 17.59 8.68 -18.69
C ARG A 39 17.74 8.71 -20.21
N ARG A 40 18.63 7.89 -20.78
CA ARG A 40 18.81 7.75 -22.24
C ARG A 40 17.79 6.80 -22.87
N CYS A 41 17.02 6.08 -22.05
CA CYS A 41 16.07 5.09 -22.52
C CYS A 41 14.74 5.74 -22.94
N PRO A 42 14.20 5.41 -24.13
CA PRO A 42 12.92 5.95 -24.59
C PRO A 42 11.71 5.43 -23.78
N VAL A 43 11.84 4.27 -23.13
CA VAL A 43 10.74 3.62 -22.38
C VAL A 43 10.81 3.87 -20.87
N THR A 44 11.54 4.90 -20.42
CA THR A 44 11.75 5.20 -18.99
C THR A 44 10.44 5.31 -18.21
N ALA A 45 9.44 5.98 -18.76
CA ALA A 45 8.12 6.14 -18.12
C ALA A 45 7.37 4.81 -17.96
N ALA A 46 7.34 3.99 -19.02
CA ALA A 46 6.70 2.66 -18.98
C ALA A 46 7.44 1.70 -18.04
N CYS A 47 8.78 1.77 -18.01
CA CYS A 47 9.63 1.00 -17.11
C CYS A 47 9.38 1.38 -15.64
N LEU A 48 9.25 2.67 -15.33
CA LEU A 48 8.94 3.16 -14.00
C LEU A 48 7.55 2.67 -13.54
N ASP A 49 6.54 2.83 -14.39
CA ASP A 49 5.17 2.43 -14.11
C ASP A 49 5.05 0.92 -13.85
N TRP A 50 5.75 0.10 -14.63
CA TRP A 50 5.85 -1.34 -14.38
C TRP A 50 6.56 -1.65 -13.05
N ALA A 51 7.70 -1.00 -12.76
CA ALA A 51 8.45 -1.23 -11.53
C ALA A 51 7.70 -0.81 -10.26
N VAL A 52 6.88 0.25 -10.32
CA VAL A 52 6.00 0.68 -9.22
C VAL A 52 4.90 -0.35 -8.95
N ARG A 53 4.32 -0.93 -10.00
CA ARG A 53 3.29 -1.98 -9.86
C ARG A 53 3.84 -3.30 -9.34
N SER A 54 4.95 -3.77 -9.90
CA SER A 54 5.55 -5.06 -9.55
C SER A 54 6.29 -5.01 -8.22
N GLY A 55 6.79 -3.83 -7.82
CA GLY A 55 7.56 -3.68 -6.58
C GLY A 55 8.97 -4.26 -6.67
N GLU A 56 9.57 -4.22 -7.86
CA GLU A 56 10.91 -4.73 -8.13
C GLU A 56 11.99 -3.97 -7.36
N VAL A 57 13.09 -4.66 -7.03
CA VAL A 57 14.25 -4.09 -6.33
C VAL A 57 15.28 -3.56 -7.32
N GLY A 58 16.08 -2.57 -6.91
CA GLY A 58 17.11 -1.95 -7.76
C GLY A 58 16.63 -0.68 -8.48
N VAL A 59 17.43 -0.23 -9.45
CA VAL A 59 17.21 1.00 -10.23
C VAL A 59 16.37 0.70 -11.47
N TRP A 60 15.16 1.27 -11.53
CA TRP A 60 14.21 1.10 -12.64
C TRP A 60 13.64 2.46 -13.03
N GLY A 61 13.56 2.75 -14.33
CA GLY A 61 12.99 4.01 -14.82
C GLY A 61 13.63 5.26 -14.21
N ALA A 62 14.96 5.23 -13.99
CA ALA A 62 15.73 6.29 -13.30
C ALA A 62 15.33 6.55 -11.83
N THR A 63 14.67 5.59 -11.18
CA THR A 63 14.31 5.64 -9.75
C THR A 63 14.89 4.46 -9.00
N THR A 64 15.26 4.65 -7.74
CA THR A 64 15.63 3.56 -6.83
C THR A 64 14.40 2.94 -6.18
N ASP A 65 14.56 1.72 -5.66
CA ASP A 65 13.56 1.08 -4.81
C ASP A 65 13.08 1.98 -3.66
N ASP A 66 14.03 2.61 -2.97
CA ASP A 66 13.76 3.50 -1.85
C ASP A 66 12.99 4.77 -2.28
N GLU A 67 13.33 5.36 -3.42
CA GLU A 67 12.58 6.47 -4.02
C GLU A 67 11.14 6.04 -4.36
N ARG A 68 10.96 4.87 -5.00
CA ARG A 68 9.61 4.33 -5.29
C ARG A 68 8.80 4.06 -4.01
N ARG A 69 9.43 3.53 -2.95
CA ARG A 69 8.77 3.31 -1.65
C ARG A 69 8.36 4.63 -0.97
N ARG A 70 9.15 5.70 -1.12
CA ARG A 70 8.81 7.03 -0.58
C ARG A 70 7.73 7.72 -1.39
N SER A 71 7.72 7.54 -2.70
CA SER A 71 6.71 8.11 -3.61
C SER A 71 5.37 7.38 -3.54
N ARG A 72 5.37 6.09 -3.17
CA ARG A 72 4.12 5.38 -2.90
C ARG A 72 3.43 6.10 -1.75
N PRO A 73 2.17 6.57 -1.93
CA PRO A 73 1.42 7.08 -0.80
C PRO A 73 1.48 5.98 0.25
N ARG A 74 2.06 6.29 1.42
CA ARG A 74 1.87 5.45 2.59
C ARG A 74 0.37 5.32 2.67
N THR A 75 -0.18 4.15 2.35
CA THR A 75 -1.58 3.88 2.69
C THR A 75 -1.62 4.22 4.16
N PRO A 76 -2.28 5.34 4.57
CA PRO A 76 -2.38 5.60 5.98
C PRO A 76 -2.98 4.32 6.56
N CYS A 77 -2.44 3.82 7.68
CA CYS A 77 -3.11 2.79 8.47
C CYS A 77 -4.60 3.11 8.41
N ARG A 78 -5.37 2.25 7.72
CA ARG A 78 -6.66 2.59 7.12
C ARG A 78 -7.42 3.54 8.06
N PRO A 79 -7.62 4.83 7.70
CA PRO A 79 -8.29 5.75 8.59
C PRO A 79 -9.67 5.17 8.89
N ALA A 80 -10.17 5.38 10.10
CA ALA A 80 -11.45 4.88 10.62
C ALA A 80 -12.69 5.42 9.86
N ALA A 81 -12.56 5.77 8.58
CA ALA A 81 -13.50 6.51 7.75
C ALA A 81 -14.22 5.62 6.71
N GLN A 82 -14.35 4.32 6.99
CA GLN A 82 -15.47 3.54 6.46
C GLN A 82 -16.15 2.91 7.66
N ARG A 83 -17.22 3.55 8.17
CA ARG A 83 -18.14 2.88 9.10
C ARG A 83 -18.67 1.68 8.34
N SER A 84 -18.07 0.50 8.57
CA SER A 84 -18.52 -0.70 7.88
C SER A 84 -20.00 -0.89 8.21
N PRO A 85 -20.79 -1.50 7.31
CA PRO A 85 -22.20 -1.83 7.60
C PRO A 85 -22.35 -2.54 8.96
N GLN A 86 -21.33 -3.30 9.37
CA GLN A 86 -21.26 -3.96 10.67
C GLN A 86 -21.09 -2.99 11.85
N GLN A 87 -20.35 -1.90 11.71
CA GLN A 87 -20.19 -0.88 12.76
C GLN A 87 -21.47 -0.07 12.96
N ALA A 88 -22.20 0.26 11.89
CA ALA A 88 -23.51 0.89 11.98
C ALA A 88 -24.54 0.00 12.69
N ARG A 89 -24.59 -1.30 12.34
CA ARG A 89 -25.43 -2.30 13.02
C ARG A 89 -25.14 -2.39 14.52
N ARG A 90 -23.86 -2.36 14.92
CA ARG A 90 -23.45 -2.34 16.34
C ARG A 90 -23.93 -1.09 17.07
N ALA A 91 -23.74 0.08 16.46
CA ALA A 91 -24.16 1.35 17.05
C ALA A 91 -25.69 1.42 17.25
N ALA A 92 -26.47 0.92 16.27
CA ALA A 92 -27.92 0.85 16.36
C ALA A 92 -28.38 -0.10 17.49
N ALA A 93 -27.77 -1.28 17.61
CA ALA A 93 -28.05 -2.21 18.70
C ALA A 93 -27.73 -1.61 20.09
N VAL A 94 -26.60 -0.92 20.23
CA VAL A 94 -26.23 -0.22 21.48
C VAL A 94 -27.23 0.91 21.80
N ALA A 95 -27.67 1.66 20.79
CA ALA A 95 -28.66 2.72 20.97
C ALA A 95 -30.02 2.17 21.45
N CYS A 96 -30.52 1.07 20.89
CA CYS A 96 -31.77 0.44 21.36
C CYS A 96 -31.70 0.07 22.85
N VAL A 97 -30.58 -0.47 23.32
CA VAL A 97 -30.43 -0.80 24.75
C VAL A 97 -30.35 0.47 25.61
N ARG A 98 -29.64 1.52 25.16
CA ARG A 98 -29.57 2.81 25.87
C ARG A 98 -30.93 3.52 25.96
N GLN A 99 -31.81 3.28 24.99
CA GLN A 99 -33.19 3.76 24.99
C GLN A 99 -34.13 2.95 25.90
N GLY A 100 -33.62 1.92 26.60
CA GLY A 100 -34.38 1.13 27.57
C GLY A 100 -34.87 -0.22 27.06
N THR A 101 -34.53 -0.62 25.82
CA THR A 101 -34.89 -1.95 25.31
C THR A 101 -34.09 -3.03 26.02
N GLN A 102 -34.73 -4.13 26.40
CA GLN A 102 -34.05 -5.25 27.04
C GLN A 102 -32.98 -5.86 26.11
N ARG A 103 -31.79 -6.12 26.67
CA ARG A 103 -30.65 -6.68 25.94
C ARG A 103 -30.95 -8.00 25.23
N VAL A 104 -31.81 -8.85 25.81
CA VAL A 104 -32.17 -10.15 25.22
C VAL A 104 -32.98 -9.98 23.94
N VAL A 105 -33.91 -9.01 23.94
CA VAL A 105 -34.75 -8.67 22.79
C VAL A 105 -33.91 -8.05 21.67
N VAL A 106 -33.01 -7.12 22.01
CA VAL A 106 -32.10 -6.52 21.01
C VAL A 106 -31.12 -7.56 20.45
N ALA A 107 -30.65 -8.50 21.27
CA ALA A 107 -29.75 -9.54 20.79
C ALA A 107 -30.42 -10.42 19.73
N GLU A 108 -31.67 -10.83 19.97
CA GLU A 108 -32.47 -11.61 19.03
C GLU A 108 -32.76 -10.85 17.73
N GLN A 109 -33.20 -9.59 17.82
CA GLN A 109 -33.50 -8.74 16.66
C GLN A 109 -32.30 -8.54 15.72
N TYR A 110 -31.08 -8.47 16.28
CA TYR A 110 -29.86 -8.26 15.50
C TYR A 110 -29.13 -9.57 15.15
N GLY A 111 -29.67 -10.74 15.55
CA GLY A 111 -29.10 -12.05 15.30
C GLY A 111 -27.77 -12.29 16.02
N VAL A 112 -27.62 -11.75 17.23
CA VAL A 112 -26.39 -11.87 18.04
C VAL A 112 -26.69 -12.43 19.42
N SER A 113 -25.67 -12.95 20.12
CA SER A 113 -25.86 -13.42 21.50
C SER A 113 -25.98 -12.23 22.48
N PRO A 114 -26.69 -12.39 23.62
CA PRO A 114 -26.75 -11.37 24.67
C PRO A 114 -25.37 -10.98 25.22
N ARG A 115 -24.41 -11.93 25.24
CA ARG A 115 -23.01 -11.69 25.64
C ARG A 115 -22.28 -10.80 24.63
N THR A 116 -22.53 -10.99 23.34
CA THR A 116 -21.97 -10.15 22.28
C THR A 116 -22.46 -8.71 22.42
N LEU A 117 -23.75 -8.53 22.67
CA LEU A 117 -24.34 -7.21 22.89
C LEU A 117 -23.79 -6.54 24.15
N GLN A 118 -23.61 -7.29 25.24
CA GLN A 118 -22.99 -6.79 26.47
C GLN A 118 -21.55 -6.30 26.25
N ARG A 119 -20.75 -7.02 25.45
CA ARG A 119 -19.40 -6.57 25.08
C ARG A 119 -19.42 -5.26 24.28
N TRP A 120 -20.39 -5.07 23.39
CA TRP A 120 -20.54 -3.83 22.63
C TRP A 120 -20.94 -2.64 23.52
N LEU A 121 -21.80 -2.87 24.52
CA LEU A 121 -22.16 -1.86 25.51
C LEU A 121 -20.96 -1.44 26.35
N ALA A 122 -20.15 -2.40 26.81
CA ALA A 122 -18.94 -2.12 27.58
C ALA A 122 -17.92 -1.31 26.78
N ALA A 123 -17.70 -1.67 25.50
CA ALA A 123 -16.81 -0.95 24.62
C ALA A 123 -17.30 0.45 24.22
N ALA A 124 -18.61 0.74 24.32
CA ALA A 124 -19.19 2.04 24.00
C ALA A 124 -19.24 3.01 25.21
N SER A 125 -18.85 2.54 26.38
CA SER A 125 -18.78 3.30 27.63
C SER A 125 -17.32 3.55 28.10
N ALA A 126 -16.35 3.05 27.34
CA ALA A 126 -14.91 3.33 27.49
C ALA A 126 -14.49 4.39 26.48
#